data_AF-A0A960ST77-F1
#
_entry.id   AF-A0A960ST77-F1
#
_cell.length_a   1.000
_cell.length_b   1.000
_cell.length_c   1.000
_cell.angle_alpha   90.00
_cell.angle_beta   90.00
_cell.angle_gamma   90.00
#
_symmetry.space_group_name_H-M   'P 1'
#
loop_
_entity.id
_entity.type
_entity.pdbx_description
1 polymer ?
#
loop_
_entity_poly.entity_id
_entity_poly.type
_entity_poly.pdbx_seq_one_letter_code
_entity_poly.pdbx_strand_id
1 'polypeptide(L)'
;MTVLPGVPHLAGLSPASADAGGPGLTLTVAGGCFLQGATVLWNGTERLTTWVSENELVAAIPASDLDTGVSVAVATVQVINADGQLSEALGFGIVETTVGTAEASVALAGETAAASTAPTSDGTAGVAVAVENTGVDPITVLAATYDTKPVGETAFRIDNGDYVDVQLNGADANDTAAVLFYYPSTITGNKEDKIKLRYFDGVNWIPVLSSGGQLPLKDPTDNLDQTVSGGRFAVIFDDT
;
A
#
# COMPACT_ATOMS: atom_id res chain seq x y z
N MET A 1 9.60 42.38 12.90
CA MET A 1 9.44 41.61 11.65
C MET A 1 9.14 40.19 12.09
N THR A 2 7.88 39.78 12.07
CA THR A 2 7.52 38.38 12.26
C THR A 2 7.79 37.70 10.92
N VAL A 3 8.76 36.79 10.88
CA VAL A 3 8.88 35.84 9.77
C VAL A 3 7.57 35.05 9.73
N LEU A 4 6.94 34.97 8.56
CA LEU A 4 5.85 34.02 8.38
C LEU A 4 6.44 32.62 8.62
N PRO A 5 5.79 31.79 9.44
CA PRO A 5 6.20 30.40 9.59
C PRO A 5 6.17 29.70 8.23
N GLY A 6 7.09 28.77 8.03
CA GLY A 6 7.15 27.98 6.79
C GLY A 6 5.94 27.06 6.65
N VAL A 7 5.75 26.51 5.44
CA VAL A 7 4.77 25.45 5.18
C VAL A 7 5.08 24.27 6.12
N PRO A 8 4.08 23.72 6.84
CA PRO A 8 4.32 22.57 7.70
C PRO A 8 4.78 21.39 6.86
N HIS A 9 5.71 20.60 7.37
CA HIS A 9 6.14 19.35 6.73
C HIS A 9 6.21 18.22 7.76
N LEU A 10 6.04 17.00 7.30
CA LEU A 10 6.04 15.77 8.05
C LEU A 10 7.34 14.99 7.79
N ALA A 11 8.01 14.60 8.87
CA ALA A 11 9.21 13.77 8.82
C ALA A 11 8.91 12.30 9.16
N GLY A 12 7.83 12.02 9.90
CA GLY A 12 7.46 10.64 10.24
C GLY A 12 6.27 10.52 11.17
N LEU A 13 5.77 9.29 11.26
CA LEU A 13 4.63 8.88 12.08
C LEU A 13 5.07 7.84 13.10
N SER A 14 4.65 7.98 14.36
CA SER A 14 4.91 6.98 15.40
C SER A 14 3.64 6.72 16.23
N PRO A 15 3.06 5.51 16.17
CA PRO A 15 3.40 4.43 15.23
C PRO A 15 3.16 4.84 13.77
N ALA A 16 3.70 4.09 12.80
CA ALA A 16 3.43 4.29 11.38
C ALA A 16 2.32 3.35 10.85
N SER A 17 1.88 2.40 11.69
CA SER A 17 0.78 1.50 11.39
C SER A 17 0.05 1.01 12.64
N ALA A 18 -1.13 0.43 12.46
CA ALA A 18 -1.91 -0.22 13.51
C ALA A 18 -2.77 -1.36 12.96
N ASP A 19 -3.28 -2.19 13.88
CA ASP A 19 -4.14 -3.31 13.52
C ASP A 19 -5.52 -2.82 13.03
N ALA A 20 -5.99 -3.35 11.91
CA ALA A 20 -7.35 -3.12 11.44
C ALA A 20 -8.38 -3.64 12.46
N GLY A 21 -9.41 -2.84 12.73
CA GLY A 21 -10.40 -3.12 13.79
C GLY A 21 -9.83 -3.06 15.22
N GLY A 22 -8.59 -2.62 15.39
CA GLY A 22 -7.92 -2.49 16.68
C GLY A 22 -8.48 -1.36 17.57
N PRO A 23 -8.00 -1.25 18.82
CA PRO A 23 -8.35 -0.13 19.67
C PRO A 23 -7.78 1.18 19.10
N GLY A 24 -8.44 2.31 19.41
CA GLY A 24 -7.90 3.63 19.08
C GLY A 24 -6.53 3.85 19.70
N LEU A 25 -5.74 4.73 19.09
CA LEU A 25 -4.35 4.97 19.44
C LEU A 25 -4.02 6.46 19.54
N THR A 26 -2.87 6.72 20.13
CA THR A 26 -2.23 8.05 20.13
C THR A 26 -1.14 8.06 19.08
N LEU A 27 -1.27 8.95 18.10
CA LEU A 27 -0.33 9.13 17.01
C LEU A 27 0.58 10.33 17.30
N THR A 28 1.89 10.11 17.33
CA THR A 28 2.88 11.19 17.30
C THR A 28 3.24 11.49 15.84
N VAL A 29 3.10 12.76 15.46
CA VAL A 29 3.47 13.28 14.14
C VAL A 29 4.71 14.16 14.31
N ALA A 30 5.83 13.69 13.75
CA ALA A 30 7.10 14.42 13.78
C ALA A 30 7.27 15.23 12.49
N GLY A 31 7.86 16.42 12.59
CA GLY A 31 8.05 17.30 11.43
C GLY A 31 8.62 18.66 11.77
N GLY A 32 8.13 19.71 11.11
CA GLY A 32 8.57 21.08 11.36
C GLY A 32 7.59 22.14 10.88
N CYS A 33 7.79 23.36 11.37
CA CYS A 33 6.94 24.53 11.11
C CYS A 33 5.49 24.37 11.61
N PHE A 34 5.25 23.57 12.65
CA PHE A 34 3.92 23.44 13.24
C PHE A 34 3.57 24.63 14.13
N LEU A 35 2.44 25.26 13.85
CA LEU A 35 1.95 26.37 14.65
C LEU A 35 1.08 25.90 15.81
N GLN A 36 1.03 26.70 16.87
CA GLN A 36 0.06 26.47 17.93
C GLN A 36 -1.35 26.53 17.33
N GLY A 37 -2.12 25.46 17.49
CA GLY A 37 -3.43 25.29 16.84
C GLY A 37 -3.38 24.50 15.52
N ALA A 38 -2.22 23.99 15.10
CA ALA A 38 -2.14 23.04 14.00
C ALA A 38 -2.96 21.78 14.29
N THR A 39 -3.59 21.25 13.24
CA THR A 39 -4.50 20.11 13.31
C THR A 39 -4.03 19.00 12.37
N VAL A 40 -3.99 17.77 12.89
CA VAL A 40 -3.77 16.57 12.07
C VAL A 40 -5.06 16.21 11.35
N LEU A 41 -4.97 16.01 10.04
CA LEU A 41 -6.03 15.50 9.18
C LEU A 41 -5.78 14.01 8.90
N TRP A 42 -6.80 13.20 9.12
CA TRP A 42 -6.85 11.77 8.79
C TRP A 42 -7.85 11.57 7.66
N ASN A 43 -7.39 11.16 6.48
CA ASN A 43 -8.22 11.10 5.27
C ASN A 43 -8.98 12.42 5.03
N GLY A 44 -8.29 13.54 5.21
CA GLY A 44 -8.84 14.90 5.08
C GLY A 44 -9.74 15.36 6.25
N THR A 45 -10.02 14.50 7.24
CA THR A 45 -10.89 14.84 8.39
C THR A 45 -10.06 15.17 9.62
N GLU A 46 -10.37 16.28 10.30
CA GLU A 46 -9.66 16.71 11.51
C GLU A 46 -9.72 15.68 12.64
N ARG A 47 -8.61 15.56 13.37
CA ARG A 47 -8.49 14.79 14.62
C ARG A 47 -8.09 15.68 15.77
N LEU A 48 -8.52 15.29 16.97
CA LEU A 48 -8.16 15.99 18.19
C LEU A 48 -6.63 15.99 18.31
N THR A 49 -6.04 17.17 18.16
CA THR A 49 -4.60 17.37 18.07
C THR A 49 -4.12 18.22 19.22
N THR A 50 -3.07 17.78 19.89
CA THR A 50 -2.32 18.52 20.90
C THR A 50 -1.01 18.98 20.28
N TRP A 51 -0.80 20.29 20.21
CA TRP A 51 0.48 20.87 19.82
C TRP A 51 1.49 20.68 20.97
N VAL A 52 2.61 20.02 20.67
CA VAL A 52 3.70 19.81 21.64
C VAL A 52 4.83 20.81 21.40
N SER A 53 5.24 20.96 20.14
CA SER A 53 6.26 21.91 19.72
C SER A 53 6.14 22.24 18.22
N GLU A 54 6.99 23.12 17.71
CA GLU A 54 7.08 23.42 16.26
C GLU A 54 7.48 22.20 15.41
N ASN A 55 7.90 21.11 16.04
CA ASN A 55 8.36 19.88 15.40
C ASN A 55 7.57 18.63 15.76
N GLU A 56 6.56 18.75 16.63
CA GLU A 56 5.81 17.59 17.13
C GLU A 56 4.36 17.92 17.45
N LEU A 57 3.46 17.08 16.93
CA LEU A 57 2.05 17.05 17.27
C LEU A 57 1.67 15.66 17.80
N VAL A 58 0.66 15.62 18.67
CA VAL A 58 0.05 14.38 19.14
C VAL A 58 -1.43 14.38 18.79
N ALA A 59 -1.89 13.38 18.04
CA ALA A 59 -3.28 13.23 17.62
C ALA A 59 -3.93 11.98 18.21
N ALA A 60 -5.21 12.08 18.58
CA ALA A 60 -6.01 10.93 18.98
C ALA A 60 -6.70 10.32 17.74
N ILE A 61 -6.38 9.06 17.44
CA ILE A 61 -6.98 8.29 16.34
C ILE A 61 -7.99 7.31 16.96
N PRO A 62 -9.31 7.52 16.81
CA PRO A 62 -10.33 6.61 17.35
C PRO A 62 -10.32 5.25 16.67
N ALA A 63 -10.84 4.21 17.36
CA ALA A 63 -10.94 2.86 16.81
C ALA A 63 -11.75 2.79 15.50
N SER A 64 -12.74 3.67 15.33
CA SER A 64 -13.53 3.76 14.10
C SER A 64 -12.71 4.16 12.86
N ASP A 65 -11.56 4.80 13.04
CA ASP A 65 -10.67 5.13 11.93
C ASP A 65 -9.80 3.96 11.49
N LEU A 66 -9.69 2.94 12.35
CA LEU A 66 -8.95 1.70 12.09
C LEU A 66 -9.90 0.57 11.61
N ASP A 67 -11.21 0.76 11.72
CA ASP A 67 -12.22 -0.16 11.22
C ASP A 67 -12.55 0.15 9.75
N THR A 68 -11.69 -0.33 8.86
CA THR A 68 -11.74 -0.04 7.43
C THR A 68 -12.63 -1.03 6.66
N GLY A 69 -12.98 -2.17 7.28
CA GLY A 69 -13.70 -3.26 6.64
C GLY A 69 -12.90 -4.02 5.57
N VAL A 70 -11.59 -3.73 5.45
CA VAL A 70 -10.65 -4.34 4.49
C VAL A 70 -9.41 -4.82 5.22
N SER A 71 -8.74 -5.87 4.70
CA SER A 71 -7.61 -6.47 5.40
C SER A 71 -6.36 -5.58 5.46
N VAL A 72 -6.18 -4.69 4.47
CA VAL A 72 -5.13 -3.69 4.48
C VAL A 72 -5.68 -2.39 3.91
N ALA A 73 -5.39 -1.28 4.57
CA ALA A 73 -5.67 0.06 4.08
C ALA A 73 -4.51 0.98 4.44
N VAL A 74 -4.46 2.13 3.76
CA VAL A 74 -3.57 3.23 4.12
C VAL A 74 -4.41 4.46 4.33
N ALA A 75 -4.30 5.06 5.51
CA ALA A 75 -4.86 6.37 5.77
C ALA A 75 -3.85 7.46 5.39
N THR A 76 -4.34 8.53 4.77
CA THR A 76 -3.53 9.73 4.51
C THR A 76 -3.50 10.60 5.76
N VAL A 77 -2.29 10.99 6.16
CA VAL A 77 -2.05 11.88 7.30
C VAL A 77 -1.43 13.17 6.80
N GLN A 78 -2.08 14.30 7.08
CA GLN A 78 -1.59 15.64 6.78
C GLN A 78 -1.68 16.53 8.03
N VAL A 79 -1.01 17.67 8.00
CA VAL A 79 -1.15 18.73 9.00
C VAL A 79 -1.59 20.01 8.31
N ILE A 80 -2.63 20.64 8.88
CA ILE A 80 -3.02 22.00 8.53
C ILE A 80 -2.68 22.94 9.69
N ASN A 81 -1.89 23.97 9.40
CA ASN A 81 -1.61 25.03 10.35
C ASN A 81 -2.80 25.99 10.48
N ALA A 82 -2.85 26.76 11.58
CA ALA A 82 -3.93 27.73 11.83
C ALA A 82 -3.99 28.88 10.80
N ASP A 83 -2.93 29.09 10.02
CA ASP A 83 -2.88 30.03 8.89
C ASP A 83 -3.38 29.42 7.56
N GLY A 84 -3.83 28.16 7.59
CA GLY A 84 -4.38 27.43 6.46
C GLY A 84 -3.34 26.73 5.58
N GLN A 85 -2.05 26.77 5.94
CA GLN A 85 -1.03 26.04 5.18
C GLN A 85 -1.11 24.54 5.46
N LEU A 86 -1.11 23.76 4.39
CA LEU A 86 -1.23 22.29 4.41
C LEU A 86 0.13 21.66 4.11
N SER A 87 0.47 20.59 4.82
CA SER A 87 1.65 19.77 4.54
C SER A 87 1.42 18.82 3.37
N GLU A 88 2.49 18.20 2.90
CA GLU A 88 2.44 16.91 2.21
C GLU A 88 1.76 15.83 3.07
N ALA A 89 1.40 14.71 2.44
CA ALA A 89 0.78 13.57 3.10
C ALA A 89 1.80 12.47 3.39
N LEU A 90 1.68 11.85 4.56
CA LEU A 90 2.29 10.55 4.85
C LEU A 90 1.21 9.47 4.93
N GLY A 91 1.54 8.26 4.49
CA GLY A 91 0.68 7.10 4.65
C GLY A 91 0.82 6.49 6.04
N PHE A 92 -0.31 6.16 6.68
CA PHE A 92 -0.37 5.34 7.88
C PHE A 92 -1.01 3.99 7.55
N GLY A 93 -0.32 2.89 7.83
CA GLY A 93 -0.81 1.55 7.51
C GLY A 93 -1.87 1.05 8.51
N ILE A 94 -2.95 0.46 8.01
CA ILE A 94 -3.97 -0.21 8.82
C ILE A 94 -4.04 -1.64 8.32
N VAL A 95 -3.67 -2.61 9.16
CA VAL A 95 -3.29 -3.95 8.70
C VAL A 95 -3.96 -5.01 9.58
N GLU A 96 -4.68 -5.97 9.01
CA GLU A 96 -5.17 -7.14 9.76
C GLU A 96 -4.02 -8.06 10.16
N THR A 97 -4.15 -8.71 11.31
CA THR A 97 -3.13 -9.66 11.83
C THR A 97 -2.88 -10.89 10.97
N THR A 98 -3.70 -11.14 9.95
CA THR A 98 -3.51 -12.21 8.96
C THR A 98 -2.54 -11.85 7.84
N VAL A 99 -2.10 -10.60 7.78
CA VAL A 99 -1.12 -10.10 6.80
C VAL A 99 0.28 -10.55 7.24
N GLY A 100 0.98 -11.25 6.36
CA GLY A 100 2.35 -11.71 6.61
C GLY A 100 3.34 -10.55 6.45
N THR A 101 3.35 -9.89 5.30
CA THR A 101 4.18 -8.68 5.06
C THR A 101 3.42 -7.73 4.16
N ALA A 102 3.54 -6.43 4.41
CA ALA A 102 2.99 -5.40 3.55
C ALA A 102 3.96 -4.22 3.42
N GLU A 103 4.04 -3.67 2.21
CA GLU A 103 4.69 -2.40 1.93
C GLU A 103 3.68 -1.48 1.26
N ALA A 104 3.68 -0.20 1.64
CA ALA A 104 2.83 0.82 1.05
C ALA A 104 3.62 2.07 0.70
N SER A 105 3.24 2.74 -0.38
CA SER A 105 3.76 4.04 -0.79
C SER A 105 2.66 4.88 -1.43
N VAL A 106 2.96 6.16 -1.68
CA VAL A 106 2.03 7.10 -2.31
C VAL A 106 2.73 7.72 -3.52
N ALA A 107 2.05 7.77 -4.66
CA ALA A 107 2.44 8.56 -5.84
C ALA A 107 1.53 9.77 -5.96
N LEU A 108 2.09 10.98 -5.88
CA LEU A 108 1.35 12.19 -6.25
C LEU A 108 1.22 12.30 -7.78
N ALA A 109 0.39 13.23 -8.25
CA ALA A 109 0.22 13.50 -9.68
C ALA A 109 1.55 13.82 -10.36
N GLY A 110 1.89 13.06 -11.41
CA GLY A 110 3.14 13.17 -12.15
C GLY A 110 4.33 12.43 -11.51
N GLU A 111 4.12 11.68 -10.43
CA GLU A 111 5.15 10.89 -9.77
C GLU A 111 5.03 9.39 -10.06
N THR A 112 6.10 8.67 -9.77
CA THR A 112 6.12 7.22 -9.75
C THR A 112 6.29 6.73 -8.31
N ALA A 113 5.57 5.68 -7.93
CA ALA A 113 5.79 5.01 -6.65
C ALA A 113 5.88 3.49 -6.85
N ALA A 114 6.49 2.81 -5.89
CA ALA A 114 6.61 1.37 -5.88
C ALA A 114 6.36 0.82 -4.47
N ALA A 115 5.88 -0.41 -4.41
CA ALA A 115 5.76 -1.20 -3.19
C ALA A 115 6.10 -2.66 -3.51
N SER A 116 6.78 -3.35 -2.60
CA SER A 116 7.30 -4.69 -2.84
C SER A 116 7.35 -5.54 -1.58
N THR A 117 6.73 -6.71 -1.68
CA THR A 117 6.92 -7.84 -0.77
C THR A 117 7.61 -8.99 -1.48
N ALA A 118 8.47 -8.67 -2.46
CA ALA A 118 9.20 -9.67 -3.25
C ALA A 118 9.95 -10.65 -2.33
N PRO A 119 9.97 -11.95 -2.67
CA PRO A 119 10.40 -12.98 -1.76
C PRO A 119 11.92 -12.89 -1.49
N THR A 120 12.27 -12.84 -0.21
CA THR A 120 13.66 -12.86 0.28
C THR A 120 14.06 -14.20 0.91
N SER A 121 13.11 -15.13 1.06
CA SER A 121 13.31 -16.44 1.67
C SER A 121 12.77 -17.56 0.77
N ASP A 122 13.49 -18.69 0.70
CA ASP A 122 13.07 -19.82 -0.14
C ASP A 122 11.66 -20.30 0.24
N GLY A 123 10.88 -20.65 -0.76
CA GLY A 123 9.54 -21.19 -0.55
C GLY A 123 8.44 -20.14 -0.36
N THR A 124 8.75 -18.85 -0.35
CA THR A 124 7.74 -17.79 -0.20
C THR A 124 7.32 -17.20 -1.54
N ALA A 125 6.04 -16.84 -1.62
CA ALA A 125 5.52 -15.95 -2.65
C ALA A 125 5.90 -14.48 -2.40
N GLY A 126 5.64 -13.62 -3.38
CA GLY A 126 5.68 -12.18 -3.16
C GLY A 126 5.13 -11.41 -4.34
N VAL A 127 4.96 -10.11 -4.18
CA VAL A 127 4.51 -9.23 -5.26
C VAL A 127 5.24 -7.90 -5.21
N ALA A 128 5.56 -7.36 -6.38
CA ALA A 128 6.09 -6.01 -6.52
C ALA A 128 5.25 -5.25 -7.52
N VAL A 129 5.01 -3.97 -7.25
CA VAL A 129 4.26 -3.07 -8.11
C VAL A 129 5.02 -1.77 -8.27
N ALA A 130 5.04 -1.25 -9.48
CA ALA A 130 5.44 0.11 -9.80
C ALA A 130 4.29 0.81 -10.53
N VAL A 131 3.96 2.02 -10.10
CA VAL A 131 2.89 2.84 -10.66
C VAL A 131 3.46 4.14 -11.21
N GLU A 132 2.95 4.54 -12.36
CA GLU A 132 3.10 5.88 -12.91
C GLU A 132 1.75 6.61 -12.79
N ASN A 133 1.69 7.62 -11.91
CA ASN A 133 0.50 8.43 -11.70
C ASN A 133 0.52 9.59 -12.71
N THR A 134 -0.23 9.47 -13.80
CA THR A 134 -0.41 10.57 -14.76
C THR A 134 -1.76 11.27 -14.58
N GLY A 135 -2.61 10.74 -13.70
CA GLY A 135 -3.83 11.35 -13.23
C GLY A 135 -3.60 12.58 -12.33
N VAL A 136 -4.69 13.03 -11.71
CA VAL A 136 -4.71 14.24 -10.87
C VAL A 136 -4.80 13.94 -9.38
N ASP A 137 -5.34 12.78 -9.02
CA ASP A 137 -5.53 12.36 -7.64
C ASP A 137 -4.32 11.52 -7.18
N PRO A 138 -3.90 11.63 -5.91
CA PRO A 138 -2.86 10.75 -5.37
C PRO A 138 -3.26 9.28 -5.43
N ILE A 139 -2.29 8.42 -5.74
CA ILE A 139 -2.47 6.97 -5.72
C ILE A 139 -1.75 6.40 -4.52
N THR A 140 -2.48 5.67 -3.68
CA THR A 140 -1.88 4.78 -2.69
C THR A 140 -1.58 3.45 -3.34
N VAL A 141 -0.33 3.02 -3.28
CA VAL A 141 0.18 1.75 -3.81
C VAL A 141 0.45 0.82 -2.64
N LEU A 142 -0.14 -0.37 -2.67
CA LEU A 142 0.08 -1.42 -1.68
C LEU A 142 0.55 -2.71 -2.35
N ALA A 143 1.54 -3.37 -1.73
CA ALA A 143 1.92 -4.75 -2.01
C ALA A 143 1.84 -5.54 -0.70
N ALA A 144 1.17 -6.69 -0.69
CA ALA A 144 0.99 -7.49 0.51
C ALA A 144 1.07 -9.00 0.26
N THR A 145 1.48 -9.73 1.30
CA THR A 145 1.36 -11.19 1.42
C THR A 145 0.52 -11.55 2.65
N TYR A 146 -0.18 -12.68 2.59
CA TYR A 146 -0.99 -13.19 3.70
C TYR A 146 -0.75 -14.68 3.91
N ASP A 147 -0.66 -15.06 5.18
CA ASP A 147 -0.45 -16.45 5.61
C ASP A 147 -1.74 -17.28 5.55
N THR A 148 -2.88 -16.61 5.45
CA THR A 148 -4.21 -17.22 5.29
C THR A 148 -5.01 -16.43 4.27
N LYS A 149 -6.09 -17.03 3.74
CA LYS A 149 -6.93 -16.34 2.76
C LYS A 149 -7.55 -15.10 3.43
N PRO A 150 -7.25 -13.88 2.98
CA PRO A 150 -7.96 -12.71 3.47
C PRO A 150 -9.45 -12.84 3.10
N VAL A 151 -10.33 -12.56 4.05
CA VAL A 151 -11.78 -12.65 3.83
C VAL A 151 -12.22 -11.35 3.17
N GLY A 152 -12.73 -11.43 1.94
CA GLY A 152 -13.33 -10.27 1.27
C GLY A 152 -12.42 -9.50 0.32
N GLU A 153 -11.11 -9.81 0.25
CA GLU A 153 -10.15 -9.12 -0.62
C GLU A 153 -9.77 -9.88 -1.90
N THR A 154 -9.25 -9.15 -2.88
CA THR A 154 -8.70 -9.68 -4.14
C THR A 154 -7.33 -10.31 -3.92
N ALA A 155 -7.30 -11.59 -3.52
CA ALA A 155 -6.03 -12.29 -3.35
C ALA A 155 -5.68 -13.21 -4.53
N PHE A 156 -4.42 -13.18 -4.99
CA PHE A 156 -3.82 -14.26 -5.79
C PHE A 156 -3.41 -15.41 -4.86
N ARG A 157 -3.82 -16.64 -5.18
CA ARG A 157 -3.38 -17.84 -4.46
C ARG A 157 -2.21 -18.50 -5.17
N ILE A 158 -1.13 -18.76 -4.44
CA ILE A 158 -0.03 -19.61 -4.88
C ILE A 158 -0.10 -20.96 -4.13
N ASP A 159 0.22 -22.05 -4.81
CA ASP A 159 0.02 -23.42 -4.29
C ASP A 159 0.93 -23.72 -3.09
N ASN A 160 0.47 -23.35 -1.91
CA ASN A 160 0.77 -23.86 -0.56
C ASN A 160 0.05 -23.07 0.56
N GLY A 161 -0.76 -22.05 0.21
CA GLY A 161 -1.51 -21.27 1.20
C GLY A 161 -1.12 -19.79 1.23
N ASP A 162 -0.09 -19.40 0.50
CA ASP A 162 0.33 -18.01 0.39
C ASP A 162 -0.60 -17.23 -0.54
N TYR A 163 -1.06 -16.08 -0.05
CA TYR A 163 -1.87 -15.14 -0.82
C TYR A 163 -1.08 -13.86 -1.02
N VAL A 164 -1.17 -13.28 -2.22
CA VAL A 164 -0.59 -11.96 -2.49
C VAL A 164 -1.64 -11.02 -3.02
N ASP A 165 -1.49 -9.73 -2.72
CA ASP A 165 -2.45 -8.68 -3.06
C ASP A 165 -1.70 -7.41 -3.48
N VAL A 166 -2.31 -6.69 -4.41
CA VAL A 166 -1.88 -5.36 -4.85
C VAL A 166 -3.10 -4.47 -4.91
N GLN A 167 -3.04 -3.34 -4.22
CA GLN A 167 -4.11 -2.35 -4.23
C GLN A 167 -3.57 -1.01 -4.73
N LEU A 168 -4.30 -0.40 -5.65
CA LEU A 168 -4.00 0.90 -6.25
C LEU A 168 -5.20 1.82 -6.01
N ASN A 169 -5.25 2.43 -4.84
CA ASN A 169 -6.39 3.25 -4.45
C ASN A 169 -6.20 4.69 -4.93
N GLY A 170 -7.17 5.22 -5.66
CA GLY A 170 -7.11 6.54 -6.29
C GLY A 170 -6.62 6.54 -7.74
N ALA A 171 -6.21 5.37 -8.27
CA ALA A 171 -5.83 5.25 -9.67
C ALA A 171 -7.05 5.44 -10.59
N ASP A 172 -6.83 6.12 -11.72
CA ASP A 172 -7.78 6.32 -12.79
C ASP A 172 -7.26 5.72 -14.12
N ALA A 173 -8.03 5.88 -15.20
CA ALA A 173 -7.72 5.27 -16.49
C ALA A 173 -6.48 5.88 -17.19
N ASN A 174 -5.94 7.00 -16.71
CA ASN A 174 -4.70 7.58 -17.24
C ASN A 174 -3.45 6.96 -16.60
N ASP A 175 -3.60 6.25 -15.49
CA ASP A 175 -2.47 5.68 -14.77
C ASP A 175 -2.04 4.35 -15.39
N THR A 176 -0.79 3.97 -15.13
CA THR A 176 -0.28 2.67 -15.54
C THR A 176 0.43 2.01 -14.37
N ALA A 177 0.22 0.71 -14.21
CA ALA A 177 0.90 -0.08 -13.19
C ALA A 177 1.51 -1.35 -13.77
N ALA A 178 2.80 -1.55 -13.50
CA ALA A 178 3.50 -2.79 -13.78
C ALA A 178 3.60 -3.62 -12.50
N VAL A 179 3.03 -4.81 -12.52
CA VAL A 179 2.97 -5.72 -11.37
C VAL A 179 3.66 -7.04 -11.67
N LEU A 180 4.51 -7.46 -10.75
CA LEU A 180 5.32 -8.67 -10.81
C LEU A 180 4.89 -9.61 -9.69
N PHE A 181 4.26 -10.72 -10.05
CA PHE A 181 3.81 -11.75 -9.11
C PHE A 181 4.82 -12.88 -9.09
N TYR A 182 5.58 -13.00 -8.00
CA TYR A 182 6.60 -14.01 -7.82
C TYR A 182 6.00 -15.27 -7.19
N TYR A 183 6.34 -16.44 -7.74
CA TYR A 183 5.97 -17.72 -7.15
C TYR A 183 7.18 -18.41 -6.50
N PRO A 184 6.98 -19.23 -5.46
CA PRO A 184 8.06 -19.94 -4.77
C PRO A 184 8.91 -20.81 -5.69
N SER A 185 10.21 -20.86 -5.42
CA SER A 185 11.18 -21.79 -6.05
C SER A 185 10.86 -23.27 -5.84
N THR A 186 9.96 -23.59 -4.92
CA THR A 186 9.48 -24.96 -4.67
C THR A 186 8.46 -25.45 -5.72
N ILE A 187 7.92 -24.55 -6.56
CA ILE A 187 7.01 -24.89 -7.65
C ILE A 187 7.82 -25.18 -8.91
N THR A 188 7.94 -26.45 -9.29
CA THR A 188 8.77 -26.89 -10.43
C THR A 188 8.05 -27.89 -11.34
N GLY A 189 8.57 -28.05 -12.56
CA GLY A 189 8.15 -29.08 -13.53
C GLY A 189 6.66 -28.99 -13.90
N ASN A 190 5.94 -30.11 -13.89
CA ASN A 190 4.53 -30.14 -14.30
C ASN A 190 3.60 -29.23 -13.48
N LYS A 191 3.98 -28.86 -12.24
CA LYS A 191 3.22 -27.89 -11.44
C LYS A 191 3.43 -26.49 -11.97
N GLU A 192 4.68 -26.15 -12.21
CA GLU A 192 5.09 -24.88 -12.79
C GLU A 192 4.51 -24.68 -14.20
N ASP A 193 4.46 -25.70 -15.04
CA ASP A 193 3.84 -25.62 -16.38
C ASP A 193 2.34 -25.28 -16.35
N LYS A 194 1.67 -25.54 -15.23
CA LYS A 194 0.22 -25.41 -15.07
C LYS A 194 -0.20 -24.23 -14.20
N ILE A 195 0.75 -23.55 -13.56
CA ILE A 195 0.44 -22.40 -12.72
C ILE A 195 -0.20 -21.29 -13.56
N LYS A 196 -1.24 -20.65 -13.01
CA LYS A 196 -1.99 -19.58 -13.65
C LYS A 196 -2.26 -18.47 -12.65
N LEU A 197 -2.15 -17.23 -13.08
CA LEU A 197 -2.52 -16.06 -12.29
C LEU A 197 -4.04 -15.85 -12.33
N ARG A 198 -4.68 -15.81 -11.14
CA ARG A 198 -6.13 -15.66 -10.97
C ARG A 198 -6.45 -14.81 -9.75
N TYR A 199 -7.54 -14.05 -9.81
CA TYR A 199 -8.10 -13.33 -8.67
C TYR A 199 -9.50 -13.88 -8.33
N PHE A 200 -9.97 -13.63 -7.12
CA PHE A 200 -11.31 -14.01 -6.67
C PHE A 200 -12.23 -12.77 -6.66
N ASP A 201 -13.38 -12.85 -7.31
CA ASP A 201 -14.35 -11.73 -7.41
C ASP A 201 -15.44 -11.76 -6.31
N GLY A 202 -15.27 -12.62 -5.30
CA GLY A 202 -16.28 -12.91 -4.28
C GLY A 202 -17.11 -14.17 -4.55
N VAL A 203 -17.13 -14.67 -5.79
CA VAL A 203 -17.91 -15.85 -6.21
C VAL A 203 -17.06 -16.87 -6.98
N ASN A 204 -16.27 -16.40 -7.95
CA ASN A 204 -15.51 -17.19 -8.90
C ASN A 204 -14.04 -16.79 -8.91
N TRP A 205 -13.20 -17.74 -9.33
CA TRP A 205 -11.81 -17.46 -9.67
C TRP A 205 -11.71 -17.07 -11.15
N ILE A 206 -11.33 -15.82 -11.40
CA ILE A 206 -11.22 -15.23 -12.73
C ILE A 206 -9.74 -15.13 -13.13
N PRO A 207 -9.36 -15.40 -14.40
CA PRO A 207 -8.01 -15.10 -14.89
C PRO A 207 -7.67 -13.62 -14.70
N VAL A 208 -6.48 -13.34 -14.18
CA VAL A 208 -5.92 -11.98 -14.29
C VAL A 208 -5.58 -11.76 -15.76
N LEU A 209 -5.94 -10.60 -16.26
CA LEU A 209 -5.58 -10.14 -17.60
C LEU A 209 -4.58 -8.98 -17.46
N SER A 210 -3.73 -8.85 -18.47
CA SER A 210 -2.79 -7.74 -18.67
C SER A 210 -3.27 -6.89 -19.86
N SER A 211 -2.62 -5.75 -20.09
CA SER A 211 -2.75 -4.89 -21.25
C SER A 211 -3.21 -5.60 -22.53
N GLY A 212 -4.28 -5.08 -23.13
CA GLY A 212 -4.97 -5.61 -24.31
C GLY A 212 -5.83 -6.83 -24.03
N GLY A 213 -6.24 -7.04 -22.77
CA GLY A 213 -7.02 -8.21 -22.33
C GLY A 213 -6.29 -9.55 -22.49
N GLN A 214 -4.96 -9.53 -22.53
CA GLN A 214 -4.15 -10.74 -22.75
C GLN A 214 -3.84 -11.47 -21.44
N LEU A 215 -3.49 -12.76 -21.51
CA LEU A 215 -2.97 -13.45 -20.34
C LEU A 215 -1.58 -12.91 -19.97
N PRO A 216 -1.27 -12.79 -18.66
CA PRO A 216 0.03 -12.37 -18.17
C PRO A 216 1.20 -13.19 -18.73
N LEU A 217 2.32 -12.51 -19.00
CA LEU A 217 3.55 -13.17 -19.44
C LEU A 217 4.17 -13.90 -18.25
N LYS A 218 4.44 -15.20 -18.41
CA LYS A 218 5.16 -16.00 -17.41
C LYS A 218 6.65 -16.08 -17.78
N ASP A 219 7.52 -15.78 -16.81
CA ASP A 219 8.96 -16.03 -16.88
C ASP A 219 9.35 -17.04 -15.79
N PRO A 220 9.73 -18.28 -16.14
CA PRO A 220 10.07 -19.32 -15.19
C PRO A 220 11.54 -19.32 -14.75
N THR A 221 12.28 -18.23 -14.99
CA THR A 221 13.67 -18.14 -14.54
C THR A 221 13.72 -17.98 -13.02
N ASP A 222 14.48 -18.83 -12.34
CA ASP A 222 14.71 -18.72 -10.90
C ASP A 222 15.46 -17.42 -10.54
N ASN A 223 15.19 -16.89 -9.34
CA ASN A 223 15.90 -15.78 -8.72
C ASN A 223 15.90 -14.46 -9.54
N LEU A 224 14.81 -14.20 -10.27
CA LEU A 224 14.63 -12.95 -11.00
C LEU A 224 14.67 -11.74 -10.05
N ASP A 225 15.14 -10.60 -10.55
CA ASP A 225 15.11 -9.30 -9.85
C ASP A 225 15.77 -9.29 -8.46
N GLN A 226 16.80 -10.11 -8.26
CA GLN A 226 17.50 -10.30 -6.98
C GLN A 226 16.61 -10.91 -5.87
N THR A 227 15.56 -11.64 -6.26
CA THR A 227 14.70 -12.42 -5.37
C THR A 227 15.19 -13.86 -5.22
N VAL A 228 14.48 -14.66 -4.42
CA VAL A 228 14.64 -16.14 -4.33
C VAL A 228 13.45 -16.91 -4.91
N SER A 229 12.78 -16.31 -5.89
CA SER A 229 11.60 -16.89 -6.56
C SER A 229 11.95 -18.05 -7.51
N GLY A 230 10.94 -18.85 -7.86
CA GLY A 230 11.00 -19.83 -8.95
C GLY A 230 10.66 -19.26 -10.32
N GLY A 231 10.48 -17.93 -10.40
CA GLY A 231 9.91 -17.25 -11.55
C GLY A 231 8.79 -16.29 -11.16
N ARG A 232 8.21 -15.64 -12.16
CA ARG A 232 7.16 -14.64 -11.99
C ARG A 232 6.17 -14.56 -13.14
N PHE A 233 5.03 -13.93 -12.87
CA PHE A 233 4.15 -13.38 -13.89
C PHE A 233 4.30 -11.86 -13.93
N ALA A 234 4.35 -11.29 -15.14
CA ALA A 234 4.28 -9.86 -15.35
C ALA A 234 2.88 -9.46 -15.84
N VAL A 235 2.29 -8.48 -15.18
CA VAL A 235 0.99 -7.89 -15.50
C VAL A 235 1.16 -6.39 -15.67
N ILE A 236 0.57 -5.84 -16.73
CA ILE A 236 0.43 -4.39 -16.92
C ILE A 236 -1.05 -4.08 -16.78
N PHE A 237 -1.39 -3.21 -15.84
CA PHE A 237 -2.70 -2.59 -15.73
C PHE A 237 -2.63 -1.20 -16.36
N ASP A 238 -3.46 -0.99 -17.38
CA ASP A 238 -3.64 0.25 -18.13
C ASP A 238 -5.11 0.36 -18.57
N ASP A 239 -5.43 1.23 -19.52
CA ASP A 239 -6.80 1.50 -19.98
C ASP A 239 -7.39 0.44 -20.95
N THR A 240 -6.73 -0.72 -21.12
CA THR A 240 -7.05 -1.70 -22.19
C THR A 240 -7.55 -3.07 -21.75
#